data_AF-A0A9X1X9N1-F1
#
_entry.id   AF-A0A9X1X9N1-F1
#
_cell.length_a   1.000
_cell.length_b   1.000
_cell.length_c   1.000
_cell.angle_alpha   90.00
_cell.angle_beta   90.00
_cell.angle_gamma   90.00
#
_symmetry.space_group_name_H-M   'P 1'
#
loop_
_entity.id
_entity.type
_entity.pdbx_description
1 polymer ?
#
loop_
_entity_poly.entity_id
_entity_poly.type
_entity_poly.pdbx_seq_one_letter_code
_entity_poly.pdbx_strand_id
1 'polypeptide(L)'
;MGLNHKKSIPKAANSLQEECIRVQKVYDWVTDTFSVTKQVSFNPEQLRKIEEALEDPARRPLRLTCQTPAAPPPFPLNGEETRAECETFLCEQVGEKRDVTVSLNGNFVDAQLVELLFTSEVRVAVVDRNGRVVTHLTTDASVLEPFVLCYPDGTDLFCKITRILCKIQTGTVLLNAPAPRSFNITITFCVDIQIEAEVKLEVLAKFCSPRNNDLSAEEAEMDSCPEVEFPAQCPDIFPRPNCDCSVSGEASGRTGSNSTEKGRLSVLADICQNCSLSDSSLRFTFEDENGGLNNFDFTADSFEQDSLNCEPCEGKGLKLMVSGVGTTNDGEEFDFNFAAVSRHSGSRFQLQLIDERGVTVFESGIVKVDNGSLEVEDCVTFDDIKLK
;
A
#
# COMPACT_ATOMS: atom_id res chain seq x y z
N MET A 1 -57.34 -35.93 2.18
CA MET A 1 -56.20 -35.34 1.42
C MET A 1 -55.79 -34.08 2.15
N GLY A 2 -54.63 -34.12 2.78
CA GLY A 2 -54.20 -33.15 3.79
C GLY A 2 -53.79 -31.80 3.20
N LEU A 3 -54.24 -30.73 3.85
CA LEU A 3 -53.80 -29.35 3.64
C LEU A 3 -52.38 -29.21 4.20
N ASN A 4 -51.39 -29.05 3.32
CA ASN A 4 -50.02 -28.73 3.69
C ASN A 4 -49.95 -27.28 4.22
N HIS A 5 -50.16 -27.11 5.53
CA HIS A 5 -49.71 -25.93 6.23
C HIS A 5 -48.18 -25.91 6.24
N LYS A 6 -47.56 -25.10 5.36
CA LYS A 6 -46.17 -24.70 5.52
C LYS A 6 -46.05 -24.01 6.89
N LYS A 7 -45.43 -24.69 7.86
CA LYS A 7 -45.07 -24.08 9.14
C LYS A 7 -44.21 -22.84 8.85
N SER A 8 -44.73 -21.66 9.18
CA SER A 8 -43.96 -20.42 9.17
C SER A 8 -42.78 -20.59 10.12
N ILE A 9 -41.57 -20.55 9.59
CA ILE A 9 -40.35 -20.56 10.41
C ILE A 9 -40.36 -19.24 11.19
N PRO A 10 -40.32 -19.26 12.54
CA PRO A 10 -40.32 -18.05 13.33
C PRO A 10 -39.08 -17.22 12.97
N LYS A 11 -39.30 -16.02 12.42
CA LYS A 11 -38.22 -15.05 12.14
C LYS A 11 -37.82 -14.39 13.46
N ALA A 12 -36.51 -14.11 13.62
CA ALA A 12 -36.01 -13.38 14.78
C ALA A 12 -36.66 -11.99 14.89
N ALA A 13 -36.78 -11.44 16.10
CA ALA A 13 -37.45 -10.17 16.36
C ALA A 13 -36.85 -8.96 15.60
N ASN A 14 -35.58 -9.05 15.19
CA ASN A 14 -34.88 -8.07 14.35
C ASN A 14 -34.47 -8.66 12.98
N SER A 15 -35.43 -9.29 12.29
CA SER A 15 -35.27 -9.74 10.90
C SER A 15 -35.46 -8.57 9.93
N LEU A 16 -34.96 -8.70 8.69
CA LEU A 16 -35.27 -7.75 7.59
C LEU A 16 -36.78 -7.61 7.42
N GLN A 17 -37.25 -6.36 7.41
CA GLN A 17 -38.65 -5.94 7.23
C GLN A 17 -38.74 -4.82 6.18
N GLU A 18 -39.93 -4.65 5.60
CA GLU A 18 -40.22 -3.51 4.72
C GLU A 18 -40.34 -2.25 5.58
N GLU A 19 -39.43 -1.31 5.37
CA GLU A 19 -39.35 -0.04 6.07
C GLU A 19 -39.58 1.10 5.08
N CYS A 20 -40.44 2.05 5.46
CA CYS A 20 -40.69 3.25 4.68
C CYS A 20 -39.81 4.39 5.20
N ILE A 21 -38.81 4.79 4.41
CA ILE A 21 -37.88 5.87 4.75
C ILE A 21 -38.20 7.12 3.93
N ARG A 22 -38.13 8.29 4.58
CA ARG A 22 -38.20 9.60 3.93
C ARG A 22 -36.77 10.02 3.60
N VAL A 23 -36.46 10.16 2.31
CA VAL A 23 -35.10 10.48 1.83
C VAL A 23 -35.15 11.39 0.63
N GLN A 24 -34.05 12.09 0.35
CA GLN A 24 -33.87 12.78 -0.92
C GLN A 24 -33.57 11.76 -2.01
N LYS A 25 -34.29 11.85 -3.12
CA LYS A 25 -34.01 11.08 -4.34
C LYS A 25 -33.43 12.03 -5.38
N VAL A 26 -32.30 11.66 -5.93
CA VAL A 26 -31.66 12.32 -7.07
C VAL A 26 -32.35 11.87 -8.37
N TYR A 27 -32.83 12.83 -9.16
CA TYR A 27 -33.49 12.64 -10.47
C TYR A 27 -32.52 12.83 -11.63
N ASP A 28 -31.59 13.76 -11.48
CA ASP A 28 -30.48 13.98 -12.39
C ASP A 28 -29.26 14.44 -11.60
N TRP A 29 -28.07 14.11 -12.11
CA TRP A 29 -26.81 14.46 -11.47
C TRP A 29 -25.74 14.71 -12.52
N VAL A 30 -25.22 15.93 -12.53
CA VAL A 30 -24.18 16.37 -13.46
C VAL A 30 -23.02 16.97 -12.68
N THR A 31 -21.82 16.54 -13.01
CA THR A 31 -20.58 17.19 -12.58
C THR A 31 -19.89 17.78 -13.79
N ASP A 32 -19.37 18.99 -13.68
CA ASP A 32 -18.67 19.63 -14.79
C ASP A 32 -17.56 20.57 -14.32
N THR A 33 -16.75 21.04 -15.26
CA THR A 33 -15.73 22.05 -15.06
C THR A 33 -15.75 23.09 -16.18
N PHE A 34 -15.77 24.36 -15.80
CA PHE A 34 -15.76 25.47 -16.75
C PHE A 34 -14.79 26.54 -16.27
N SER A 35 -14.26 27.31 -17.22
CA SER A 35 -13.19 28.27 -16.97
C SER A 35 -13.48 29.61 -17.60
N VAL A 36 -13.29 30.68 -16.83
CA VAL A 36 -13.35 32.06 -17.31
C VAL A 36 -11.97 32.68 -17.23
N THR A 37 -11.55 33.34 -18.31
CA THR A 37 -10.29 34.10 -18.33
C THR A 37 -10.59 35.57 -18.17
N LYS A 38 -9.99 36.21 -17.16
CA LYS A 38 -10.14 37.63 -16.86
C LYS A 38 -8.79 38.33 -16.92
N GLN A 39 -8.76 39.47 -17.60
CA GLN A 39 -7.63 40.38 -17.51
C GLN A 39 -7.79 41.22 -16.24
N VAL A 40 -6.75 41.24 -15.42
CA VAL A 40 -6.70 41.98 -14.17
C VAL A 40 -5.57 42.97 -14.21
N SER A 41 -5.76 44.15 -13.63
CA SER A 41 -4.79 45.23 -13.66
C SER A 41 -4.45 45.70 -12.25
N PHE A 42 -3.18 45.99 -12.01
CA PHE A 42 -2.74 46.66 -10.80
C PHE A 42 -3.12 48.15 -10.86
N ASN A 43 -3.57 48.69 -9.74
CA ASN A 43 -3.74 50.12 -9.58
C ASN A 43 -2.37 50.83 -9.41
N PRO A 44 -2.30 52.17 -9.55
CA PRO A 44 -1.02 52.89 -9.47
C PRO A 44 -0.26 52.72 -8.15
N GLU A 45 -0.97 52.59 -7.02
CA GLU A 45 -0.34 52.40 -5.71
C GLU A 45 0.30 51.00 -5.59
N GLN A 46 -0.38 49.98 -6.11
CA GLN A 46 0.11 48.60 -6.15
C GLN A 46 1.34 48.51 -7.04
N LEU A 47 1.32 49.15 -8.22
CA LEU A 47 2.48 49.21 -9.12
C LEU A 47 3.69 49.84 -8.42
N ARG A 48 3.50 50.96 -7.72
CA ARG A 48 4.59 51.61 -6.97
C ARG A 48 5.21 50.66 -5.93
N LYS A 49 4.38 49.95 -5.15
CA LYS A 49 4.87 48.96 -4.15
C LYS A 49 5.65 47.81 -4.81
N ILE A 50 5.21 47.36 -5.99
CA ILE A 50 5.89 46.31 -6.76
C ILE A 50 7.26 46.83 -7.25
N GLU A 51 7.31 48.05 -7.79
CA GLU A 51 8.54 48.67 -8.28
C GLU A 51 9.55 48.90 -7.13
N GLU A 52 9.13 49.48 -6.01
CA GLU A 52 9.95 49.64 -4.80
C GLU A 52 10.52 48.29 -4.31
N ALA A 53 9.72 47.22 -4.37
CA ALA A 53 10.16 45.88 -3.98
C ALA A 53 11.10 45.22 -5.01
N LEU A 54 10.98 45.57 -6.29
CA LEU A 54 11.90 45.09 -7.35
C LEU A 54 13.25 45.78 -7.29
N GLU A 55 13.35 47.01 -6.78
CA GLU A 55 14.64 47.70 -6.60
C GLU A 55 15.54 46.95 -5.62
N ASP A 56 14.98 46.42 -4.52
CA ASP A 56 15.69 45.65 -3.50
C ASP A 56 16.11 44.23 -3.99
N PRO A 57 17.41 43.95 -4.20
CA PRO A 57 17.89 42.63 -4.60
C PRO A 57 17.56 41.52 -3.59
N ALA A 58 17.39 41.84 -2.30
CA ALA A 58 17.08 40.87 -1.26
C ALA A 58 15.62 40.40 -1.30
N ARG A 59 14.75 41.06 -2.08
CA ARG A 59 13.32 40.72 -2.21
C ARG A 59 12.98 40.02 -3.52
N ARG A 60 13.84 40.14 -4.54
CA ARG A 60 13.66 39.49 -5.84
C ARG A 60 13.91 37.98 -5.81
N PRO A 61 13.23 37.17 -6.66
CA PRO A 61 12.17 37.57 -7.57
C PRO A 61 10.83 37.74 -6.85
N LEU A 62 9.98 38.63 -7.36
CA LEU A 62 8.59 38.70 -6.91
C LEU A 62 7.76 37.66 -7.65
N ARG A 63 6.75 37.10 -6.99
CA ARG A 63 5.85 36.10 -7.55
C ARG A 63 4.38 36.47 -7.37
N LEU A 64 3.57 36.14 -8.36
CA LEU A 64 2.12 36.19 -8.27
C LEU A 64 1.59 34.87 -7.73
N THR A 65 0.68 34.96 -6.77
CA THR A 65 0.02 33.81 -6.13
C THR A 65 -1.48 34.07 -6.08
N CYS A 66 -2.28 33.09 -6.52
CA CYS A 66 -3.72 33.16 -6.35
C CYS A 66 -4.12 32.54 -5.01
N GLN A 67 -5.12 33.14 -4.38
CA GLN A 67 -5.82 32.64 -3.22
C GLN A 67 -7.29 32.56 -3.60
N THR A 68 -7.84 31.34 -3.58
CA THR A 68 -9.25 31.07 -3.86
C THR A 68 -9.96 30.73 -2.56
N PRO A 69 -11.27 31.00 -2.46
CA PRO A 69 -12.04 30.63 -1.28
C PRO A 69 -12.12 29.10 -1.15
N ALA A 70 -12.22 28.64 0.10
CA ALA A 70 -12.36 27.22 0.39
C ALA A 70 -13.79 26.78 0.07
N ALA A 71 -13.93 25.93 -0.94
CA ALA A 71 -15.18 25.24 -1.22
C ALA A 71 -15.32 24.02 -0.29
N PRO A 72 -16.54 23.67 0.15
CA PRO A 72 -16.75 22.48 0.95
C PRO A 72 -16.39 21.21 0.17
N PRO A 73 -15.85 20.18 0.83
CA PRO A 73 -15.48 18.95 0.16
C PRO A 73 -16.70 18.26 -0.48
N PRO A 74 -16.51 17.43 -1.52
CA PRO A 74 -17.60 16.66 -2.12
C PRO A 74 -18.23 15.67 -1.13
N PHE A 75 -17.48 15.26 -0.09
CA PHE A 75 -17.93 14.37 0.97
C PHE A 75 -17.16 14.62 2.28
N PRO A 76 -17.77 14.47 3.47
CA PRO A 76 -19.18 14.19 3.73
C PRO A 76 -20.09 15.39 3.40
N LEU A 77 -21.33 15.10 3.01
CA LEU A 77 -22.37 16.11 2.82
C LEU A 77 -22.88 16.54 4.21
N ASN A 78 -22.28 17.57 4.79
CA ASN A 78 -22.81 18.15 6.02
C ASN A 78 -24.09 18.91 5.65
N GLY A 79 -25.24 18.47 6.17
CA GLY A 79 -26.58 18.91 5.75
C GLY A 79 -26.91 20.40 5.92
N GLU A 80 -25.99 21.23 6.42
CA GLU A 80 -26.12 22.69 6.51
C GLU A 80 -25.43 23.43 5.35
N GLU A 81 -24.58 22.76 4.56
CA GLU A 81 -23.71 23.41 3.57
C GLU A 81 -24.41 23.71 2.24
N THR A 82 -25.60 23.16 1.99
CA THR A 82 -26.33 23.38 0.72
C THR A 82 -27.02 24.74 0.63
N ARG A 83 -26.99 25.53 1.72
CA ARG A 83 -27.52 26.91 1.78
C ARG A 83 -26.57 27.90 2.44
N ALA A 84 -25.35 27.48 2.77
CA ALA A 84 -24.33 28.42 3.18
C ALA A 84 -23.93 29.20 1.93
N GLU A 85 -24.62 30.32 1.67
CA GLU A 85 -24.07 31.45 0.94
C GLU A 85 -22.71 31.75 1.58
N CYS A 86 -21.65 31.16 1.03
CA CYS A 86 -20.32 31.61 1.38
C CYS A 86 -20.24 32.98 0.73
N GLU A 87 -20.03 34.06 1.51
CA GLU A 87 -19.98 35.44 0.98
C GLU A 87 -19.00 35.61 -0.20
N THR A 88 -18.14 34.62 -0.44
CA THR A 88 -17.05 34.62 -1.42
C THR A 88 -17.35 33.85 -2.72
N PHE A 89 -18.42 33.04 -2.80
CA PHE A 89 -18.83 32.38 -4.05
C PHE A 89 -20.30 31.93 -4.05
N LEU A 90 -20.91 31.90 -5.22
CA LEU A 90 -22.34 31.58 -5.40
C LEU A 90 -22.54 30.68 -6.62
N CYS A 91 -23.46 29.72 -6.50
CA CYS A 91 -24.11 29.10 -7.64
C CYS A 91 -25.63 29.26 -7.53
N GLU A 92 -26.26 29.80 -8.57
CA GLU A 92 -27.71 29.96 -8.60
C GLU A 92 -28.27 29.78 -10.01
N GLN A 93 -29.53 29.39 -10.08
CA GLN A 93 -30.29 29.40 -11.33
C GLN A 93 -30.70 30.84 -11.67
N VAL A 94 -30.44 31.25 -12.91
CA VAL A 94 -30.88 32.55 -13.42
C VAL A 94 -32.04 32.36 -14.39
N GLY A 95 -33.17 32.99 -14.05
CA GLY A 95 -34.39 32.92 -14.86
C GLY A 95 -35.14 31.59 -14.70
N GLU A 96 -36.12 31.37 -15.57
CA GLU A 96 -36.97 30.18 -15.56
C GLU A 96 -36.38 29.04 -16.39
N LYS A 97 -36.59 27.81 -15.95
CA LYS A 97 -36.28 26.60 -16.73
C LYS A 97 -37.17 26.54 -17.98
N ARG A 98 -36.63 26.06 -19.10
CA ARG A 98 -37.36 25.95 -20.38
C ARG A 98 -37.42 24.51 -20.84
N ASP A 99 -38.61 24.03 -21.20
CA ASP A 99 -38.74 22.70 -21.78
C ASP A 99 -38.06 22.62 -23.16
N VAL A 100 -37.27 21.57 -23.35
CA VAL A 100 -36.53 21.27 -24.58
C VAL A 100 -36.65 19.78 -24.88
N THR A 101 -36.63 19.43 -26.17
CA THR A 101 -36.59 18.04 -26.60
C THR A 101 -35.20 17.73 -27.14
N VAL A 102 -34.52 16.74 -26.56
CA VAL A 102 -33.16 16.34 -26.93
C VAL A 102 -33.13 14.94 -27.53
N SER A 103 -32.21 14.69 -28.45
CA SER A 103 -32.00 13.37 -29.03
C SER A 103 -31.00 12.56 -28.21
N LEU A 104 -31.44 11.45 -27.63
CA LEU A 104 -30.63 10.50 -26.87
C LEU A 104 -30.81 9.10 -27.46
N ASN A 105 -29.72 8.53 -28.00
CA ASN A 105 -29.68 7.19 -28.60
C ASN A 105 -30.75 6.97 -29.70
N GLY A 106 -31.03 8.00 -30.51
CA GLY A 106 -32.01 7.94 -31.59
C GLY A 106 -33.47 8.14 -31.16
N ASN A 107 -33.73 8.29 -29.86
CA ASN A 107 -35.04 8.69 -29.33
C ASN A 107 -35.04 10.17 -28.95
N PHE A 108 -36.23 10.77 -28.92
CA PHE A 108 -36.43 12.11 -28.39
C PHE A 108 -36.92 12.03 -26.95
N VAL A 109 -36.28 12.79 -26.06
CA VAL A 109 -36.59 12.84 -24.63
C VAL A 109 -36.82 14.30 -24.26
N ASP A 110 -37.86 14.56 -23.47
CA ASP A 110 -38.13 15.88 -22.92
C ASP A 110 -37.24 16.12 -21.70
N ALA A 111 -36.62 17.30 -21.66
CA ALA A 111 -35.73 17.76 -20.60
C ALA A 111 -35.92 19.27 -20.41
N GLN A 112 -35.21 19.85 -19.44
CA GLN A 112 -35.26 21.27 -19.16
C GLN A 112 -33.89 21.91 -19.35
N LEU A 113 -33.87 23.02 -20.08
CA LEU A 113 -32.71 23.88 -20.21
C LEU A 113 -32.73 24.94 -19.10
N VAL A 114 -31.69 24.98 -18.28
CA VAL A 114 -31.47 25.96 -17.21
C VAL A 114 -30.19 26.72 -17.43
N GLU A 115 -30.18 28.00 -17.06
CA GLU A 115 -28.98 28.84 -17.05
C GLU A 115 -28.49 28.93 -15.61
N LEU A 116 -27.25 28.50 -15.35
CA LEU A 116 -26.65 28.55 -14.02
C LEU A 116 -25.54 29.60 -13.99
N LEU A 117 -25.62 30.52 -13.03
CA LEU A 117 -24.61 31.53 -12.78
C LEU A 117 -23.69 31.07 -11.67
N PHE A 118 -22.40 31.09 -11.96
CA PHE A 118 -21.35 30.79 -11.01
C PHE A 118 -20.52 32.03 -10.78
N THR A 119 -20.33 32.41 -9.52
CA THR A 119 -19.50 33.55 -9.15
C THR A 119 -18.51 33.20 -8.05
N SER A 120 -17.34 33.82 -8.07
CA SER A 120 -16.37 33.74 -6.98
C SER A 120 -15.48 34.97 -6.94
N GLU A 121 -15.20 35.43 -5.73
CA GLU A 121 -14.15 36.38 -5.43
C GLU A 121 -12.79 35.67 -5.35
N VAL A 122 -11.79 36.14 -6.10
CA VAL A 122 -10.42 35.60 -6.07
C VAL A 122 -9.43 36.70 -5.73
N ARG A 123 -8.48 36.39 -4.83
CA ARG A 123 -7.42 37.32 -4.44
C ARG A 123 -6.10 36.91 -5.10
N VAL A 124 -5.42 37.89 -5.71
CA VAL A 124 -4.08 37.70 -6.26
C VAL A 124 -3.09 38.51 -5.43
N ALA A 125 -2.13 37.84 -4.82
CA ALA A 125 -1.07 38.45 -4.04
C ALA A 125 0.26 38.43 -4.79
N VAL A 126 0.99 39.55 -4.71
CA VAL A 126 2.40 39.64 -5.08
C VAL A 126 3.21 39.35 -3.82
N VAL A 127 4.02 38.30 -3.85
CA VAL A 127 4.90 37.90 -2.74
C VAL A 127 6.35 38.05 -3.13
N ASP A 128 7.19 38.43 -2.17
CA ASP A 128 8.64 38.45 -2.37
C ASP A 128 9.28 37.07 -2.13
N ARG A 129 10.59 36.97 -2.36
CA ARG A 129 11.32 35.70 -2.19
C ARG A 129 11.25 35.10 -0.79
N ASN A 130 10.94 35.91 0.22
CA ASN A 130 10.81 35.49 1.62
C ASN A 130 9.35 35.15 1.97
N GLY A 131 8.44 35.13 0.98
CA GLY A 131 7.02 34.88 1.16
C GLY A 131 6.23 36.05 1.74
N ARG A 132 6.83 37.25 1.86
CA ARG A 132 6.11 38.41 2.39
C ARG A 132 5.24 39.03 1.30
N VAL A 133 3.99 39.33 1.62
CA VAL A 133 3.07 40.00 0.71
C VAL A 133 3.52 41.45 0.48
N VAL A 134 3.88 41.77 -0.75
CA VAL A 134 4.21 43.12 -1.21
C VAL A 134 2.92 43.92 -1.39
N THR A 135 1.97 43.31 -2.10
CA THR A 135 0.66 43.88 -2.37
C THR A 135 -0.32 42.78 -2.78
N HIS A 136 -1.60 43.10 -2.84
CA HIS A 136 -2.63 42.19 -3.32
C HIS A 136 -3.74 42.97 -4.01
N LEU A 137 -4.49 42.28 -4.85
CA LEU A 137 -5.73 42.74 -5.45
C LEU A 137 -6.79 41.67 -5.31
N THR A 138 -8.05 42.09 -5.41
CA THR A 138 -9.22 41.21 -5.38
C THR A 138 -9.99 41.40 -6.69
N THR A 139 -10.54 40.33 -7.23
CA THR A 139 -11.36 40.36 -8.44
C THR A 139 -12.42 39.29 -8.42
N ASP A 140 -13.61 39.65 -8.91
CA ASP A 140 -14.70 38.69 -9.10
C ASP A 140 -14.58 37.99 -10.45
N ALA A 141 -14.97 36.73 -10.49
CA ALA A 141 -15.22 35.99 -11.71
C ALA A 141 -16.65 35.51 -11.72
N SER A 142 -17.29 35.66 -12.88
CA SER A 142 -18.65 35.20 -13.12
C SER A 142 -18.72 34.52 -14.47
N VAL A 143 -19.48 33.44 -14.55
CA VAL A 143 -19.73 32.69 -15.77
C VAL A 143 -21.14 32.12 -15.74
N LEU A 144 -21.82 32.21 -16.87
CA LEU A 144 -23.18 31.73 -17.05
C LEU A 144 -23.12 30.56 -18.02
N GLU A 145 -23.53 29.38 -17.58
CA GLU A 145 -23.48 28.16 -18.38
C GLU A 145 -24.87 27.50 -18.48
N PRO A 146 -25.28 27.08 -19.70
CA PRO A 146 -26.52 26.36 -19.91
C PRO A 146 -26.38 24.86 -19.60
N PHE A 147 -27.33 24.29 -18.88
CA PHE A 147 -27.43 22.86 -18.61
C PHE A 147 -28.77 22.30 -19.09
N VAL A 148 -28.73 21.15 -19.76
CA VAL A 148 -29.93 20.36 -20.04
C VAL A 148 -30.04 19.28 -18.98
N LEU A 149 -31.08 19.37 -18.14
CA LEU A 149 -31.29 18.51 -16.98
C LEU A 149 -32.69 17.88 -17.02
N CYS A 150 -32.83 16.70 -16.43
CA CYS A 150 -34.13 16.15 -16.05
C CYS A 150 -34.63 16.86 -14.80
N TYR A 151 -35.32 17.99 -14.99
CA TYR A 151 -35.79 18.90 -13.95
C TYR A 151 -37.32 19.08 -13.96
N PRO A 152 -38.08 18.02 -13.66
CA PRO A 152 -39.53 18.07 -13.64
C PRO A 152 -40.08 18.93 -12.50
N ASP A 153 -41.35 19.33 -12.61
CA ASP A 153 -42.02 20.08 -11.55
C ASP A 153 -42.17 19.27 -10.26
N GLY A 154 -42.02 19.94 -9.11
CA GLY A 154 -42.02 19.31 -7.79
C GLY A 154 -40.66 18.76 -7.35
N THR A 155 -39.60 19.09 -8.09
CA THR A 155 -38.20 18.84 -7.70
C THR A 155 -37.48 20.18 -7.51
N ASP A 156 -36.32 20.14 -6.85
CA ASP A 156 -35.50 21.31 -6.52
C ASP A 156 -34.09 21.13 -7.12
N LEU A 157 -33.50 22.23 -7.58
CA LEU A 157 -32.13 22.26 -8.09
C LEU A 157 -31.15 22.58 -6.96
N PHE A 158 -30.19 21.68 -6.78
CA PHE A 158 -29.07 21.81 -5.85
C PHE A 158 -27.79 22.00 -6.63
N CYS A 159 -27.23 23.21 -6.59
CA CYS A 159 -25.97 23.50 -7.25
C CYS A 159 -24.88 23.80 -6.22
N LYS A 160 -23.79 23.05 -6.29
CA LYS A 160 -22.63 23.18 -5.40
C LYS A 160 -21.37 23.43 -6.20
N ILE A 161 -20.61 24.45 -5.81
CA ILE A 161 -19.22 24.61 -6.24
C ILE A 161 -18.36 23.76 -5.30
N THR A 162 -17.73 22.71 -5.81
CA THR A 162 -16.91 21.78 -5.03
C THR A 162 -15.44 22.20 -4.97
N ARG A 163 -14.99 23.00 -5.95
CA ARG A 163 -13.64 23.55 -5.97
C ARG A 163 -13.52 24.77 -6.88
N ILE A 164 -12.65 25.71 -6.50
CA ILE A 164 -12.29 26.87 -7.32
C ILE A 164 -10.77 26.87 -7.49
N LEU A 165 -10.32 26.89 -8.74
CA LEU A 165 -8.91 26.94 -9.12
C LEU A 165 -8.61 28.27 -9.80
N CYS A 166 -7.45 28.85 -9.51
CA CYS A 166 -6.97 30.06 -10.18
C CYS A 166 -5.57 29.82 -10.75
N LYS A 167 -5.43 30.06 -12.06
CA LYS A 167 -4.18 29.91 -12.80
C LYS A 167 -3.78 31.24 -13.42
N ILE A 168 -2.51 31.60 -13.26
CA ILE A 168 -1.93 32.82 -13.83
C ILE A 168 -1.25 32.45 -15.16
N GLN A 169 -1.75 32.99 -16.28
CA GLN A 169 -1.34 32.54 -17.62
C GLN A 169 -0.02 33.16 -18.08
N THR A 170 0.28 34.39 -17.66
CA THR A 170 1.44 35.18 -18.14
C THR A 170 2.76 34.79 -17.44
N GLY A 171 2.78 33.68 -16.71
CA GLY A 171 3.88 33.31 -15.82
C GLY A 171 3.76 33.99 -14.45
N THR A 172 4.30 33.33 -13.43
CA THR A 172 4.13 33.77 -12.03
C THR A 172 5.24 34.68 -11.54
N VAL A 173 6.32 34.90 -12.31
CA VAL A 173 7.52 35.60 -11.85
C VAL A 173 7.61 37.01 -12.44
N LEU A 174 7.73 38.01 -11.59
CA LEU A 174 7.98 39.40 -11.99
C LEU A 174 9.48 39.70 -11.84
N LEU A 175 10.16 39.89 -12.96
CA LEU A 175 11.61 40.08 -13.03
C LEU A 175 12.05 41.49 -13.47
N ASN A 176 11.17 42.23 -14.14
CA ASN A 176 11.51 43.49 -14.82
C ASN A 176 10.80 44.68 -14.17
N ALA A 177 11.51 45.82 -14.12
CA ALA A 177 10.94 47.15 -13.89
C ALA A 177 10.96 47.92 -15.23
N PRO A 178 9.84 48.52 -15.67
CA PRO A 178 8.54 48.56 -15.01
C PRO A 178 7.81 47.20 -15.06
N ALA A 179 7.06 46.90 -14.01
CA ALA A 179 6.26 45.69 -13.92
C ALA A 179 5.08 45.72 -14.92
N PRO A 180 4.58 44.57 -15.40
CA PRO A 180 3.39 44.52 -16.25
C PRO A 180 2.19 45.10 -15.50
N ARG A 181 1.47 46.03 -16.15
CA ARG A 181 0.28 46.68 -15.57
C ARG A 181 -0.90 45.73 -15.44
N SER A 182 -1.03 44.81 -16.39
CA SER A 182 -2.11 43.84 -16.45
C SER A 182 -1.61 42.45 -16.80
N PHE A 183 -2.36 41.45 -16.37
CA PHE A 183 -2.09 40.04 -16.62
C PHE A 183 -3.41 39.26 -16.66
N ASN A 184 -3.37 38.07 -17.26
CA ASN A 184 -4.57 37.23 -17.37
C ASN A 184 -4.55 36.15 -16.29
N ILE A 185 -5.67 36.01 -15.60
CA ILE A 185 -5.97 34.86 -14.74
C ILE A 185 -7.09 34.04 -15.37
N THR A 186 -7.00 32.72 -15.22
CA THR A 186 -8.06 31.78 -15.56
C THR A 186 -8.59 31.19 -14.27
N ILE A 187 -9.88 31.33 -14.05
CA ILE A 187 -10.58 30.81 -12.89
C ILE A 187 -11.44 29.65 -13.37
N THR A 188 -11.23 28.47 -12.78
CA THR A 188 -11.93 27.24 -13.11
C THR A 188 -12.78 26.83 -11.93
N PHE A 189 -14.05 26.58 -12.19
CA PHE A 189 -15.00 26.07 -11.21
C PHE A 189 -15.19 24.57 -11.44
N CYS A 190 -15.19 23.80 -10.38
CA CYS A 190 -15.65 22.41 -10.37
C CYS A 190 -17.01 22.38 -9.68
N VAL A 191 -17.99 21.76 -10.31
CA VAL A 191 -19.38 21.83 -9.83
C VAL A 191 -20.02 20.45 -9.72
N ASP A 192 -21.02 20.39 -8.85
CA ASP A 192 -21.89 19.26 -8.60
C ASP A 192 -23.33 19.80 -8.61
N ILE A 193 -24.11 19.37 -9.61
CA ILE A 193 -25.48 19.83 -9.85
C ILE A 193 -26.41 18.63 -9.74
N GLN A 194 -27.35 18.68 -8.81
CA GLN A 194 -28.32 17.63 -8.55
C GLN A 194 -29.73 18.19 -8.67
N ILE A 195 -30.62 17.41 -9.27
CA ILE A 195 -32.06 17.62 -9.16
C ILE A 195 -32.57 16.64 -8.13
N GLU A 196 -33.13 17.12 -7.03
CA GLU A 196 -33.61 16.25 -5.96
C GLU A 196 -35.07 16.52 -5.64
N ALA A 197 -35.74 15.50 -5.10
CA ALA A 197 -37.02 15.67 -4.45
C ALA A 197 -37.11 14.73 -3.26
N GLU A 198 -37.79 15.19 -2.22
CA GLU A 198 -38.01 14.37 -1.06
C GLU A 198 -39.11 13.34 -1.34
N VAL A 199 -38.75 12.06 -1.20
CA VAL A 199 -39.64 10.94 -1.49
C VAL A 199 -39.72 9.98 -0.31
N LYS A 200 -40.72 9.09 -0.36
CA LYS A 200 -40.84 7.96 0.56
C LYS A 200 -40.46 6.70 -0.21
N LEU A 201 -39.37 6.05 0.20
CA LEU A 201 -38.92 4.79 -0.36
C LEU A 201 -39.28 3.65 0.57
N GLU A 202 -39.74 2.55 0.00
CA GLU A 202 -39.89 1.27 0.68
C GLU A 202 -38.60 0.47 0.47
N VAL A 203 -37.91 0.14 1.57
CA VAL A 203 -36.64 -0.61 1.55
C VAL A 203 -36.72 -1.79 2.49
N LEU A 204 -36.04 -2.89 2.17
CA LEU A 204 -35.86 -3.99 3.12
C LEU A 204 -34.70 -3.64 4.07
N ALA A 205 -35.03 -3.27 5.30
CA ALA A 205 -34.05 -2.86 6.31
C ALA A 205 -34.28 -3.60 7.63
N LYS A 206 -33.31 -3.50 8.55
CA LYS A 206 -33.42 -3.98 9.94
C LYS A 206 -32.82 -2.91 10.86
N PHE A 207 -33.35 -2.76 12.06
CA PHE A 207 -32.79 -1.82 13.02
C PHE A 207 -31.39 -2.27 13.44
N CYS A 208 -30.40 -1.38 13.35
CA CYS A 208 -29.08 -1.65 13.90
C CYS A 208 -29.21 -1.80 15.43
N SER A 209 -28.71 -2.90 15.98
CA SER A 209 -28.47 -2.97 17.42
C SER A 209 -27.15 -2.24 17.70
N PRO A 210 -27.08 -1.38 18.72
CA PRO A 210 -25.82 -0.78 19.11
C PRO A 210 -24.82 -1.90 19.38
N ARG A 211 -23.62 -1.81 18.79
CA ARG A 211 -22.52 -2.70 19.15
C ARG A 211 -22.21 -2.53 20.64
N ASN A 212 -21.75 -3.59 21.30
CA ASN A 212 -21.21 -3.44 22.65
C ASN A 212 -19.99 -2.50 22.60
N ASN A 213 -19.64 -1.88 23.71
CA ASN A 213 -18.38 -1.14 23.82
C ASN A 213 -17.22 -2.13 24.04
N ASP A 214 -17.06 -3.06 23.09
CA ASP A 214 -16.08 -4.14 23.06
C ASP A 214 -14.84 -3.80 22.24
N LEU A 215 -14.81 -2.60 21.66
CA LEU A 215 -13.60 -1.99 21.13
C LEU A 215 -12.93 -1.21 22.26
N SER A 216 -11.83 -1.74 22.78
CA SER A 216 -10.92 -0.95 23.61
C SER A 216 -10.16 0.00 22.68
N ALA A 217 -10.33 1.31 22.88
CA ALA A 217 -9.33 2.25 22.40
C ALA A 217 -8.04 1.93 23.18
N GLU A 218 -6.94 1.60 22.48
CA GLU A 218 -5.64 1.74 23.11
C GLU A 218 -5.52 3.22 23.49
N GLU A 219 -5.41 3.49 24.79
CA GLU A 219 -5.20 4.83 25.32
C GLU A 219 -3.80 5.30 24.90
N ALA A 220 -3.67 5.74 23.65
CA ALA A 220 -2.53 6.50 23.20
C ALA A 220 -2.75 7.96 23.58
N GLU A 221 -1.84 8.45 24.42
CA GLU A 221 -1.71 9.84 24.82
C GLU A 221 -1.71 10.78 23.59
N MET A 222 -2.33 11.95 23.74
CA MET A 222 -2.48 13.01 22.75
C MET A 222 -1.20 13.34 21.95
N ASP A 223 -1.40 13.66 20.67
CA ASP A 223 -0.44 14.19 19.68
C ASP A 223 0.67 13.25 19.15
N SER A 224 0.40 12.48 18.08
CA SER A 224 1.25 12.41 16.87
C SER A 224 0.86 11.32 15.83
N CYS A 225 1.01 11.75 14.57
CA CYS A 225 1.24 11.06 13.29
C CYS A 225 0.23 10.01 12.72
N PRO A 226 -0.03 10.06 11.40
CA PRO A 226 -0.92 9.12 10.69
C PRO A 226 -0.40 7.68 10.76
N GLU A 227 -1.32 6.72 10.55
CA GLU A 227 -1.03 5.29 10.57
C GLU A 227 0.23 4.94 9.76
N VAL A 228 1.11 4.16 10.39
CA VAL A 228 2.32 3.63 9.76
C VAL A 228 1.89 2.59 8.73
N GLU A 229 1.86 2.96 7.46
CA GLU A 229 1.93 1.97 6.39
C GLU A 229 3.35 1.39 6.38
N PHE A 230 3.46 0.10 6.71
CA PHE A 230 4.74 -0.59 6.63
C PHE A 230 5.20 -0.60 5.16
N PRO A 231 6.46 -0.20 4.88
CA PRO A 231 7.02 -0.29 3.55
C PRO A 231 6.86 -1.71 3.01
N ALA A 232 6.69 -1.85 1.69
CA ALA A 232 6.75 -3.16 1.05
C ALA A 232 7.99 -3.91 1.55
N GLN A 233 7.80 -5.03 2.25
CA GLN A 233 8.90 -5.91 2.58
C GLN A 233 9.52 -6.37 1.26
N CYS A 234 10.84 -6.43 1.22
CA CYS A 234 11.58 -6.95 0.07
C CYS A 234 11.88 -8.41 0.36
N PRO A 235 10.96 -9.38 0.16
CA PRO A 235 11.18 -10.77 0.56
C PRO A 235 12.42 -11.40 -0.06
N ASP A 236 12.87 -10.90 -1.22
CA ASP A 236 14.11 -11.34 -1.87
C ASP A 236 15.39 -10.90 -1.12
N ILE A 237 15.26 -9.96 -0.17
CA ILE A 237 16.37 -9.37 0.61
C ILE A 237 16.15 -9.59 2.12
N PHE A 238 14.92 -9.45 2.62
CA PHE A 238 14.55 -9.51 4.02
C PHE A 238 13.02 -9.71 4.27
N PRO A 239 12.61 -10.55 5.25
CA PRO A 239 13.46 -11.47 5.99
C PRO A 239 13.97 -12.59 5.07
N ARG A 240 15.23 -12.98 5.25
CA ARG A 240 15.78 -14.14 4.53
C ARG A 240 15.10 -15.42 5.04
N PRO A 241 14.98 -16.47 4.22
CA PRO A 241 14.44 -17.75 4.68
C PRO A 241 15.21 -18.25 5.91
N ASN A 242 14.49 -18.57 6.98
CA ASN A 242 15.06 -19.23 8.15
C ASN A 242 15.29 -20.71 7.84
N CYS A 243 16.24 -21.32 8.54
CA CYS A 243 16.39 -22.77 8.52
C CYS A 243 15.27 -23.45 9.32
N ASP A 244 14.89 -24.65 8.89
CA ASP A 244 13.89 -25.49 9.56
C ASP A 244 14.47 -26.24 10.78
N CYS A 245 15.79 -26.47 10.82
CA CYS A 245 16.50 -26.96 12.00
C CYS A 245 17.99 -26.61 11.93
N SER A 246 18.67 -26.83 13.06
CA SER A 246 20.12 -26.63 13.21
C SER A 246 20.83 -27.92 13.56
N VAL A 247 22.11 -28.02 13.18
CA VAL A 247 23.00 -29.07 13.69
C VAL A 247 24.28 -28.45 14.22
N SER A 248 24.71 -28.87 15.41
CA SER A 248 25.98 -28.47 16.01
C SER A 248 26.73 -29.66 16.59
N GLY A 249 28.05 -29.60 16.55
CA GLY A 249 28.94 -30.51 17.25
C GLY A 249 30.07 -31.10 16.40
N GLU A 250 30.91 -31.86 17.08
CA GLU A 250 32.02 -32.59 16.50
C GLU A 250 31.82 -34.07 16.75
N ALA A 251 31.95 -34.88 15.70
CA ALA A 251 31.75 -36.32 15.80
C ALA A 251 32.67 -37.09 14.85
N SER A 252 33.00 -38.32 15.21
CA SER A 252 33.75 -39.22 14.35
C SER A 252 33.30 -40.66 14.50
N GLY A 253 33.55 -41.44 13.45
CA GLY A 253 33.22 -42.87 13.40
C GLY A 253 33.80 -43.54 12.17
N ARG A 254 33.64 -44.86 12.09
CA ARG A 254 34.04 -45.64 10.91
C ARG A 254 33.00 -45.54 9.79
N THR A 255 33.47 -45.48 8.54
CA THR A 255 32.59 -45.47 7.37
C THR A 255 31.69 -46.72 7.34
N GLY A 256 30.48 -46.55 6.80
CA GLY A 256 29.43 -47.58 6.79
C GLY A 256 29.76 -48.75 5.86
N SER A 257 28.96 -49.81 5.88
CA SER A 257 29.17 -50.98 5.02
C SER A 257 29.15 -50.64 3.52
N ASN A 258 28.33 -49.67 3.12
CA ASN A 258 28.13 -49.25 1.74
C ASN A 258 29.06 -48.10 1.31
N SER A 259 30.10 -47.79 2.10
CA SER A 259 31.03 -46.73 1.75
C SER A 259 31.87 -47.08 0.52
N THR A 260 32.23 -46.07 -0.27
CA THR A 260 33.20 -46.22 -1.36
C THR A 260 34.58 -46.62 -0.84
N GLU A 261 34.97 -46.06 0.32
CA GLU A 261 36.25 -46.32 0.97
C GLU A 261 36.09 -46.63 2.46
N LYS A 262 36.98 -47.47 3.01
CA LYS A 262 36.99 -47.85 4.43
C LYS A 262 37.96 -46.98 5.20
N GLY A 263 37.44 -46.26 6.19
CA GLY A 263 38.22 -45.25 6.89
C GLY A 263 37.50 -44.74 8.13
N ARG A 264 38.17 -43.82 8.83
CA ARG A 264 37.58 -43.00 9.87
C ARG A 264 37.19 -41.66 9.25
N LEU A 265 35.94 -41.26 9.47
CA LEU A 265 35.42 -39.96 9.05
C LEU A 265 35.11 -39.14 10.29
N SER A 266 35.68 -37.94 10.35
CA SER A 266 35.42 -36.94 11.38
C SER A 266 34.67 -35.77 10.75
N VAL A 267 33.73 -35.19 11.50
CA VAL A 267 32.91 -34.05 11.08
C VAL A 267 32.91 -33.00 12.19
N LEU A 268 33.09 -31.74 11.80
CA LEU A 268 32.76 -30.57 12.59
C LEU A 268 31.64 -29.84 11.85
N ALA A 269 30.45 -29.83 12.44
CA ALA A 269 29.26 -29.25 11.84
C ALA A 269 28.68 -28.18 12.76
N ASP A 270 28.51 -26.98 12.22
CA ASP A 270 27.84 -25.85 12.85
C ASP A 270 26.92 -25.25 11.77
N ILE A 271 25.80 -25.88 11.49
CA ILE A 271 24.90 -25.50 10.39
C ILE A 271 23.63 -24.90 10.98
N CYS A 272 23.24 -23.74 10.46
CA CYS A 272 22.07 -23.00 10.91
C CYS A 272 22.11 -22.61 12.39
N GLN A 273 23.27 -22.19 12.90
CA GLN A 273 23.34 -21.65 14.26
C GLN A 273 22.34 -20.49 14.41
N ASN A 274 21.48 -20.54 15.42
CA ASN A 274 20.35 -19.61 15.61
C ASN A 274 19.34 -19.59 14.43
N CYS A 275 19.18 -20.72 13.73
CA CYS A 275 18.21 -20.88 12.64
C CYS A 275 18.50 -20.04 11.40
N SER A 276 19.76 -19.68 11.17
CA SER A 276 20.21 -18.90 10.01
C SER A 276 21.43 -19.52 9.33
N LEU A 277 21.41 -19.60 8.00
CA LEU A 277 22.55 -20.12 7.23
C LEU A 277 23.79 -19.22 7.25
N SER A 278 23.70 -17.95 7.68
CA SER A 278 24.75 -16.93 7.49
C SER A 278 26.13 -17.31 8.02
N ASP A 279 26.16 -18.06 9.12
CA ASP A 279 27.38 -18.44 9.83
C ASP A 279 27.58 -19.96 9.85
N SER A 280 26.97 -20.66 8.89
CA SER A 280 27.07 -22.11 8.81
C SER A 280 28.48 -22.53 8.41
N SER A 281 29.02 -23.55 9.07
CA SER A 281 30.28 -24.16 8.71
C SER A 281 30.20 -25.68 8.80
N LEU A 282 30.84 -26.34 7.84
CA LEU A 282 30.89 -27.79 7.79
C LEU A 282 32.26 -28.21 7.28
N ARG A 283 32.93 -29.07 8.06
CA ARG A 283 34.25 -29.61 7.73
C ARG A 283 34.28 -31.10 7.97
N PHE A 284 34.97 -31.82 7.09
CA PHE A 284 35.24 -33.24 7.23
C PHE A 284 36.72 -33.53 7.12
N THR A 285 37.16 -34.55 7.85
CA THR A 285 38.48 -35.14 7.71
C THR A 285 38.31 -36.64 7.56
N PHE A 286 38.80 -37.18 6.45
CA PHE A 286 38.78 -38.60 6.17
C PHE A 286 40.18 -39.20 6.28
N GLU A 287 40.28 -40.29 7.04
CA GLU A 287 41.50 -41.08 7.21
C GLU A 287 41.26 -42.51 6.72
N ASP A 288 41.91 -42.91 5.64
CA ASP A 288 41.83 -44.25 5.07
C ASP A 288 42.56 -45.30 5.95
N GLU A 289 41.99 -46.50 6.04
CA GLU A 289 42.60 -47.62 6.75
C GLU A 289 43.84 -48.20 6.04
N ASN A 290 44.05 -47.90 4.74
CA ASN A 290 45.16 -48.43 3.93
C ASN A 290 46.42 -47.54 3.91
N GLY A 291 46.77 -46.93 5.05
CA GLY A 291 48.04 -46.24 5.23
C GLY A 291 48.07 -44.80 4.72
N GLY A 292 46.91 -44.17 4.53
CA GLY A 292 46.77 -42.72 4.40
C GLY A 292 46.89 -42.14 2.99
N LEU A 293 46.89 -42.98 1.95
CA LEU A 293 47.05 -42.53 0.56
C LEU A 293 45.85 -41.74 0.02
N ASN A 294 44.65 -41.98 0.57
CA ASN A 294 43.40 -41.33 0.16
C ASN A 294 42.84 -40.39 1.23
N ASN A 295 43.69 -39.90 2.15
CA ASN A 295 43.25 -38.96 3.16
C ASN A 295 42.89 -37.62 2.51
N PHE A 296 41.79 -37.02 2.95
CA PHE A 296 41.40 -35.69 2.50
C PHE A 296 40.72 -34.92 3.61
N ASP A 297 40.85 -33.60 3.55
CA ASP A 297 40.03 -32.66 4.29
C ASP A 297 39.09 -31.96 3.31
N PHE A 298 37.83 -31.81 3.70
CA PHE A 298 36.82 -31.11 2.92
C PHE A 298 36.22 -29.98 3.75
N THR A 299 36.08 -28.80 3.16
CA THR A 299 35.42 -27.65 3.77
C THR A 299 34.27 -27.21 2.87
N ALA A 300 33.06 -27.14 3.42
CA ALA A 300 31.93 -26.54 2.72
C ALA A 300 32.16 -25.04 2.54
N ASP A 301 32.03 -24.56 1.30
CA ASP A 301 32.17 -23.16 0.93
C ASP A 301 30.80 -22.46 0.86
N SER A 302 29.75 -23.22 0.54
CA SER A 302 28.38 -22.72 0.49
C SER A 302 27.35 -23.82 0.79
N PHE A 303 26.14 -23.39 1.16
CA PHE A 303 25.00 -24.25 1.43
C PHE A 303 23.81 -23.82 0.57
N GLU A 304 23.08 -24.79 0.01
CA GLU A 304 21.87 -24.55 -0.75
C GLU A 304 20.67 -24.44 0.20
N GLN A 305 20.10 -23.24 0.33
CA GLN A 305 18.98 -22.96 1.24
C GLN A 305 17.79 -23.88 1.03
N ASP A 306 17.42 -24.16 -0.22
CA ASP A 306 16.24 -24.96 -0.56
C ASP A 306 16.45 -26.47 -0.34
N SER A 307 17.71 -26.91 -0.18
CA SER A 307 18.05 -28.30 0.14
C SER A 307 17.92 -28.62 1.62
N LEU A 308 17.87 -27.58 2.47
CA LEU A 308 17.81 -27.75 3.91
C LEU A 308 16.43 -28.19 4.34
N ASN A 309 16.35 -29.40 4.87
CA ASN A 309 15.09 -30.01 5.27
C ASN A 309 15.25 -30.83 6.54
N CYS A 310 14.22 -30.78 7.40
CA CYS A 310 14.22 -31.41 8.70
C CYS A 310 13.04 -32.37 8.82
N GLU A 311 13.36 -33.64 9.07
CA GLU A 311 12.34 -34.70 9.09
C GLU A 311 12.32 -35.40 10.45
N PRO A 312 11.13 -35.63 11.03
CA PRO A 312 11.00 -36.49 12.20
C PRO A 312 11.51 -37.90 11.89
N CYS A 313 12.37 -38.42 12.75
CA CYS A 313 12.82 -39.80 12.69
C CYS A 313 11.98 -40.72 13.60
N GLU A 314 11.84 -41.98 13.18
CA GLU A 314 11.33 -43.04 14.06
C GLU A 314 12.14 -43.11 15.36
N GLY A 315 11.49 -42.83 16.50
CA GLY A 315 12.10 -42.87 17.83
C GLY A 315 12.38 -41.52 18.51
N LYS A 316 11.66 -40.44 18.15
CA LYS A 316 11.78 -39.08 18.75
C LYS A 316 13.14 -38.39 18.50
N GLY A 317 13.71 -38.56 17.32
CA GLY A 317 14.89 -37.80 16.88
C GLY A 317 14.57 -36.93 15.67
N LEU A 318 15.43 -35.96 15.35
CA LEU A 318 15.32 -35.13 14.15
C LEU A 318 16.44 -35.49 13.17
N LYS A 319 16.14 -35.49 11.88
CA LYS A 319 17.10 -35.66 10.79
C LYS A 319 17.22 -34.35 10.04
N LEU A 320 18.42 -33.79 9.98
CA LEU A 320 18.77 -32.68 9.10
C LEU A 320 19.37 -33.24 7.82
N MET A 321 18.98 -32.69 6.68
CA MET A 321 19.62 -32.88 5.38
C MET A 321 19.97 -31.51 4.81
N VAL A 322 21.14 -31.40 4.17
CA VAL A 322 21.56 -30.18 3.47
C VAL A 322 22.57 -30.53 2.38
N SER A 323 22.54 -29.77 1.31
CA SER A 323 23.45 -29.84 0.18
C SER A 323 24.18 -28.52 -0.03
N GLY A 324 25.26 -28.54 -0.79
CA GLY A 324 26.04 -27.35 -1.08
C GLY A 324 27.30 -27.67 -1.88
N VAL A 325 28.18 -26.69 -1.96
CA VAL A 325 29.48 -26.81 -2.66
C VAL A 325 30.59 -26.63 -1.65
N GLY A 326 31.67 -27.38 -1.80
CA GLY A 326 32.87 -27.19 -1.00
C GLY A 326 34.11 -27.67 -1.70
N THR A 327 35.24 -27.47 -1.04
CA THR A 327 36.56 -27.73 -1.59
C THR A 327 37.36 -28.66 -0.69
N THR A 328 38.20 -29.47 -1.32
CA THR A 328 39.19 -30.28 -0.62
C THR A 328 40.46 -29.47 -0.32
N ASN A 329 41.32 -29.98 0.56
CA ASN A 329 42.64 -29.40 0.84
C ASN A 329 43.53 -29.24 -0.40
N ASP A 330 43.30 -30.02 -1.45
CA ASP A 330 44.04 -29.95 -2.72
C ASP A 330 43.40 -28.98 -3.73
N GLY A 331 42.29 -28.33 -3.36
CA GLY A 331 41.60 -27.31 -4.14
C GLY A 331 40.60 -27.85 -5.16
N GLU A 332 40.26 -29.14 -5.09
CA GLU A 332 39.20 -29.72 -5.92
C GLU A 332 37.82 -29.38 -5.33
N GLU A 333 36.92 -28.90 -6.18
CA GLU A 333 35.55 -28.50 -5.83
C GLU A 333 34.58 -29.67 -6.06
N PHE A 334 33.68 -29.90 -5.09
CA PHE A 334 32.63 -30.91 -5.17
C PHE A 334 31.32 -30.36 -4.63
N ASP A 335 30.22 -30.81 -5.24
CA ASP A 335 28.92 -30.74 -4.60
C ASP A 335 28.89 -31.78 -3.47
N PHE A 336 28.22 -31.47 -2.36
CA PHE A 336 28.07 -32.39 -1.25
C PHE A 336 26.61 -32.57 -0.86
N ASN A 337 26.29 -33.76 -0.34
CA ASN A 337 25.09 -34.00 0.44
C ASN A 337 25.49 -34.44 1.84
N PHE A 338 24.94 -33.80 2.85
CA PHE A 338 25.13 -34.13 4.25
C PHE A 338 23.80 -34.45 4.91
N ALA A 339 23.80 -35.52 5.70
CA ALA A 339 22.68 -35.84 6.57
C ALA A 339 23.18 -36.16 7.97
N ALA A 340 22.52 -35.60 8.98
CA ALA A 340 22.80 -35.86 10.38
C ALA A 340 21.51 -36.23 11.12
N VAL A 341 21.61 -37.20 12.02
CA VAL A 341 20.49 -37.61 12.87
C VAL A 341 20.97 -37.64 14.32
N SER A 342 20.24 -36.94 15.20
CA SER A 342 20.42 -37.07 16.65
C SER A 342 19.29 -37.92 17.25
N ARG A 343 19.65 -38.94 18.02
CA ARG A 343 18.73 -39.83 18.76
C ARG A 343 19.30 -40.12 20.13
N HIS A 344 18.45 -40.49 21.09
CA HIS A 344 18.87 -40.97 22.41
C HIS A 344 19.88 -42.13 22.38
N SER A 345 19.93 -42.91 21.29
CA SER A 345 20.85 -44.03 21.11
C SER A 345 22.22 -43.64 20.51
N GLY A 346 22.49 -42.34 20.33
CA GLY A 346 23.69 -41.81 19.69
C GLY A 346 23.43 -41.27 18.27
N SER A 347 24.28 -40.34 17.84
CA SER A 347 24.15 -39.64 16.57
C SER A 347 24.70 -40.48 15.40
N ARG A 348 24.21 -40.20 14.20
CA ARG A 348 24.69 -40.79 12.95
C ARG A 348 24.77 -39.71 11.88
N PHE A 349 25.70 -39.86 10.96
CA PHE A 349 25.79 -38.96 9.82
C PHE A 349 26.21 -39.67 8.54
N GLN A 350 26.01 -39.00 7.42
CA GLN A 350 26.39 -39.47 6.09
C GLN A 350 26.85 -38.28 5.25
N LEU A 351 27.90 -38.51 4.47
CA LEU A 351 28.46 -37.58 3.51
C LEU A 351 28.54 -38.23 2.13
N GLN A 352 28.16 -37.48 1.11
CA GLN A 352 28.45 -37.78 -0.29
C GLN A 352 29.18 -36.58 -0.90
N LEU A 353 30.20 -36.85 -1.71
CA LEU A 353 30.85 -35.86 -2.58
C LEU A 353 30.58 -36.23 -4.03
N ILE A 354 30.20 -35.24 -4.84
CA ILE A 354 29.72 -35.37 -6.20
C ILE A 354 30.56 -34.46 -7.09
N ASP A 355 31.10 -35.02 -8.19
CA ASP A 355 31.89 -34.25 -9.15
C ASP A 355 31.02 -33.36 -10.06
N GLU A 356 31.65 -32.49 -10.84
CA GLU A 356 31.01 -31.59 -11.82
C GLU A 356 30.12 -32.31 -12.86
N ARG A 357 30.23 -33.64 -13.00
CA ARG A 357 29.41 -34.45 -13.92
C ARG A 357 28.21 -35.06 -13.22
N GLY A 358 28.00 -34.77 -11.94
CA GLY A 358 26.95 -35.34 -11.11
C GLY A 358 27.24 -36.76 -10.64
N VAL A 359 28.49 -37.22 -10.68
CA VAL A 359 28.88 -38.57 -10.25
C VAL A 359 29.36 -38.53 -8.81
N THR A 360 28.74 -39.35 -7.94
CA THR A 360 29.22 -39.53 -6.56
C THR A 360 30.59 -40.20 -6.56
N VAL A 361 31.63 -39.44 -6.21
CA VAL A 361 33.03 -39.90 -6.16
C VAL A 361 33.41 -40.41 -4.77
N PHE A 362 32.72 -39.95 -3.73
CA PHE A 362 32.87 -40.44 -2.36
C PHE A 362 31.51 -40.60 -1.69
N GLU A 363 31.32 -41.73 -1.01
CA GLU A 363 30.17 -41.93 -0.14
C GLU A 363 30.63 -42.61 1.17
N SER A 364 30.33 -41.98 2.30
CA SER A 364 30.72 -42.51 3.61
C SER A 364 29.89 -43.72 4.05
N GLY A 365 28.72 -43.94 3.43
CA GLY A 365 27.63 -44.70 4.04
C GLY A 365 27.18 -44.10 5.37
N ILE A 366 26.31 -44.79 6.11
CA ILE A 366 25.86 -44.32 7.43
C ILE A 366 26.98 -44.54 8.45
N VAL A 367 27.59 -43.45 8.91
CA VAL A 367 28.58 -43.43 9.97
C VAL A 367 27.85 -43.46 11.32
N LYS A 368 28.18 -44.45 12.14
CA LYS A 368 27.75 -44.48 13.54
C LYS A 368 28.82 -43.78 14.37
N VAL A 369 28.41 -42.73 15.08
CA VAL A 369 29.34 -41.95 15.91
C VAL A 369 29.83 -42.80 17.07
N ASP A 370 31.14 -42.93 17.22
CA ASP A 370 31.80 -43.62 18.32
C ASP A 370 32.63 -42.67 19.21
N ASN A 371 32.90 -41.45 18.75
CA ASN A 371 33.53 -40.38 19.52
C ASN A 371 32.89 -39.02 19.17
N GLY A 372 32.64 -38.19 20.18
CA GLY A 372 31.89 -36.94 20.03
C GLY A 372 30.38 -37.14 19.85
N SER A 373 29.68 -36.10 19.39
CA SER A 373 28.23 -36.10 19.18
C SER A 373 27.79 -35.00 18.22
N LEU A 374 26.67 -35.22 17.54
CA LEU A 374 25.95 -34.19 16.79
C LEU A 374 24.58 -33.99 17.43
N GLU A 375 24.24 -32.75 17.71
CA GLU A 375 22.94 -32.32 18.22
C GLU A 375 22.16 -31.69 17.08
N VAL A 376 20.92 -32.15 16.89
CA VAL A 376 20.02 -31.63 15.86
C VAL A 376 18.81 -31.06 16.57
N GLU A 377 18.59 -29.75 16.42
CA GLU A 377 17.56 -29.00 17.14
C GLU A 377 16.59 -28.34 16.17
N ASP A 378 15.30 -28.41 16.49
CA ASP A 378 14.20 -27.85 15.71
C ASP A 378 14.18 -26.32 15.75
N CYS A 379 14.04 -25.67 14.59
CA CYS A 379 13.98 -24.22 14.46
C CYS A 379 12.54 -23.77 14.25
N VAL A 380 11.86 -23.41 15.34
CA VAL A 380 10.43 -23.06 15.31
C VAL A 380 10.16 -21.93 14.31
N THR A 381 9.42 -22.25 13.27
CA THR A 381 8.95 -21.32 12.24
C THR A 381 7.53 -20.85 12.52
N PHE A 382 7.06 -19.83 11.78
CA PHE A 382 5.68 -19.37 11.89
C PHE A 382 4.65 -20.42 11.46
N ASP A 383 5.02 -21.36 10.59
CA ASP A 383 4.12 -22.41 10.14
C ASP A 383 3.90 -23.48 11.22
N ASP A 384 4.86 -23.68 12.12
CA ASP A 384 4.71 -24.56 13.30
C ASP A 384 3.72 -24.00 14.33
N ILE A 385 3.55 -22.69 14.37
CA ILE A 385 2.64 -22.00 15.30
C ILE A 385 1.19 -22.06 14.79
N LYS A 386 0.96 -22.12 13.48
CA LYS A 386 -0.40 -22.18 12.89
C LYS A 386 -1.14 -23.49 13.16
N LEU A 387 -0.44 -24.53 13.62
CA LEU A 387 -0.99 -25.87 13.82
C LEU A 387 -1.16 -26.28 15.30
N LYS A 388 -1.08 -25.32 16.23
CA LYS A 388 -1.41 -25.54 17.65
C LYS A 388 -2.80 -25.06 18.05
#